data_AF-A0A3D2IEC2-F1
#
_entry.id   AF-A0A3D2IEC2-F1
#
_cell.length_a   1.000
_cell.length_b   1.000
_cell.length_c   1.000
_cell.angle_alpha   90.00
_cell.angle_beta   90.00
_cell.angle_gamma   90.00
#
_symmetry.space_group_name_H-M   'P 1'
#
loop_
_entity.id
_entity.type
_entity.pdbx_description
1 polymer ?
#
loop_
_entity_poly.entity_id
_entity_poly.type
_entity_poly.pdbx_seq_one_letter_code
_entity_poly.pdbx_strand_id
1 'polypeptide(L)'
;FEDEGKSNPEELIGAAHAGCYSMALSNELHSAGHDSKSVSTNADVSLEMVDGTPTITKIKLTTKADVPGLSDSEFQKIASATKDACPVSRALAGVDIELNASLA
;
A
#
# COMPACT_ATOMS: atom_id res chain seq x y z
N PHE A 1 -18.15 -9.45 -13.09
CA PHE A 1 -17.00 -10.02 -12.38
C PHE A 1 -17.26 -9.84 -10.90
N GLU A 2 -18.02 -10.76 -10.32
CA GLU A 2 -18.21 -10.92 -8.88
C GLU A 2 -18.29 -12.42 -8.69
N ASP A 3 -17.22 -13.04 -8.18
CA ASP A 3 -17.17 -14.48 -7.96
C ASP A 3 -16.93 -14.66 -6.46
N GLU A 4 -18.04 -14.74 -5.70
CA GLU A 4 -18.04 -14.93 -4.25
C GLU A 4 -17.21 -16.17 -3.89
N GLY A 5 -16.02 -15.93 -3.32
CA GLY A 5 -15.15 -16.97 -2.77
C GLY A 5 -14.06 -17.53 -3.70
N LYS A 6 -13.86 -16.96 -4.90
CA LYS A 6 -12.71 -17.32 -5.76
C LYS A 6 -11.75 -16.17 -5.91
N SER A 7 -10.45 -16.49 -5.86
CA SER A 7 -9.40 -15.51 -6.09
C SER A 7 -9.52 -14.88 -7.48
N ASN A 8 -9.38 -13.56 -7.56
CA ASN A 8 -9.35 -12.80 -8.82
C ASN A 8 -8.02 -12.05 -9.01
N PRO A 9 -7.68 -11.62 -10.25
CA PRO A 9 -6.44 -10.90 -10.52
C PRO A 9 -6.26 -9.63 -9.67
N GLU A 10 -7.35 -8.89 -9.41
CA GLU A 10 -7.33 -7.65 -8.63
C GLU A 10 -6.90 -7.92 -7.17
N GLU A 11 -7.40 -8.99 -6.56
CA GLU A 11 -7.00 -9.44 -5.23
C GLU A 11 -5.51 -9.83 -5.18
N LEU A 12 -5.01 -10.50 -6.22
CA LEU A 12 -3.59 -10.87 -6.28
C LEU A 12 -2.69 -9.65 -6.44
N ILE A 13 -3.12 -8.65 -7.22
CA ILE A 13 -2.44 -7.36 -7.35
C ILE A 13 -2.46 -6.63 -6.01
N GLY A 14 -3.61 -6.57 -5.34
CA GLY A 14 -3.75 -5.97 -4.01
C GLY A 14 -2.82 -6.63 -2.99
N ALA A 15 -2.79 -7.96 -2.93
CA ALA A 15 -1.91 -8.71 -2.03
C ALA A 15 -0.43 -8.43 -2.32
N ALA A 16 -0.02 -8.43 -3.60
CA ALA A 16 1.35 -8.09 -4.00
C ALA A 16 1.73 -6.66 -3.60
N HIS A 17 0.82 -5.70 -3.79
CA HIS A 17 1.06 -4.30 -3.47
C HIS A 17 1.14 -4.05 -1.96
N ALA A 18 0.20 -4.59 -1.20
CA ALA A 18 0.20 -4.53 0.26
C ALA A 18 1.46 -5.14 0.87
N GLY A 19 1.89 -6.30 0.38
CA GLY A 19 3.11 -6.96 0.82
C GLY A 19 4.37 -6.15 0.48
N CYS A 20 4.46 -5.66 -0.74
CA CYS A 20 5.58 -4.83 -1.19
C CYS A 20 5.70 -3.53 -0.40
N TYR A 21 4.58 -2.81 -0.20
CA TYR A 21 4.56 -1.57 0.57
C TYR A 21 4.91 -1.81 2.04
N SER A 22 4.35 -2.85 2.68
CA SER A 22 4.65 -3.16 4.09
C SER A 22 6.13 -3.45 4.31
N MET A 23 6.74 -4.26 3.44
CA MET A 23 8.16 -4.59 3.50
C MET A 23 9.04 -3.36 3.26
N ALA A 24 8.69 -2.54 2.26
CA ALA A 24 9.42 -1.31 1.98
C ALA A 24 9.32 -0.33 3.15
N LEU A 25 8.14 -0.16 3.74
CA LEU A 25 7.95 0.75 4.88
C LEU A 25 8.79 0.31 6.09
N SER A 26 8.81 -0.98 6.42
CA SER A 26 9.69 -1.51 7.47
C SER A 26 11.17 -1.23 7.18
N ASN A 27 11.61 -1.36 5.94
CA ASN A 27 12.99 -1.06 5.55
C ASN A 27 13.33 0.43 5.67
N GLU A 28 12.44 1.32 5.22
CA GLU A 28 12.65 2.77 5.31
C GLU A 28 12.63 3.27 6.75
N LEU A 29 11.73 2.75 7.58
CA LEU A 29 11.70 3.03 9.02
C LEU A 29 13.02 2.62 9.69
N HIS A 30 13.49 1.39 9.41
CA HIS A 30 14.76 0.91 9.95
C HIS A 30 15.95 1.76 9.46
N SER A 31 15.97 2.14 8.19
CA SER A 31 17.00 3.01 7.61
C SER A 31 17.01 4.41 8.23
N ALA A 32 15.86 4.90 8.68
CA ALA A 32 15.71 6.14 9.43
C ALA A 32 16.03 6.01 10.93
N GLY A 33 16.40 4.80 11.41
CA GLY A 33 16.75 4.54 12.80
C GLY A 33 15.57 4.19 13.70
N HIS A 34 14.42 3.82 13.13
CA HIS A 34 13.21 3.45 13.87
C HIS A 34 12.90 1.96 13.69
N ASP A 35 12.87 1.21 14.79
CA ASP A 35 12.51 -0.20 14.76
C ASP A 35 10.98 -0.38 14.86
N SER A 36 10.35 -0.76 13.76
CA SER A 36 8.92 -1.10 13.73
C SER A 36 8.67 -2.47 14.37
N LYS A 37 7.76 -2.55 15.34
CA LYS A 37 7.28 -3.82 15.90
C LYS A 37 6.34 -4.55 14.96
N SER A 38 5.51 -3.80 14.24
CA SER A 38 4.60 -4.35 13.24
C SER A 38 4.27 -3.32 12.18
N VAL A 39 4.07 -3.80 10.95
CA VAL A 39 3.50 -3.04 9.83
C VAL A 39 2.48 -3.96 9.16
N SER A 40 1.25 -3.48 9.04
CA SER A 40 0.17 -4.19 8.35
C SER A 40 -0.49 -3.25 7.36
N THR A 41 -0.63 -3.71 6.12
CA THR A 41 -1.23 -2.96 5.03
C THR A 41 -2.33 -3.78 4.38
N ASN A 42 -3.47 -3.14 4.13
CA ASN A 42 -4.50 -3.63 3.22
C ASN A 42 -4.46 -2.78 1.93
N ALA A 43 -4.74 -3.40 0.79
CA ALA A 43 -4.82 -2.74 -0.51
C ALA A 43 -6.18 -3.02 -1.14
N ASP A 44 -7.04 -2.01 -1.17
CA ASP A 44 -8.33 -2.06 -1.85
C ASP A 44 -8.14 -1.67 -3.32
N VAL A 45 -8.35 -2.62 -4.24
CA VAL A 45 -8.19 -2.43 -5.68
C VAL A 45 -9.55 -2.16 -6.32
N SER A 46 -9.68 -1.03 -7.02
CA SER A 46 -10.91 -0.64 -7.72
C SER A 46 -10.80 -0.97 -9.20
N LEU A 47 -11.73 -1.80 -9.67
CA LEU A 47 -11.91 -2.15 -11.08
C LEU A 47 -13.20 -1.50 -11.60
N GLU A 48 -13.06 -0.65 -12.61
CA GLU A 48 -14.17 0.12 -13.18
C GLU A 48 -14.23 -0.03 -14.70
N MET A 49 -15.37 0.29 -15.30
CA MET A 49 -15.53 0.33 -16.76
C MET A 49 -15.23 1.74 -17.26
N VAL A 50 -14.08 1.96 -17.88
CA VAL A 50 -13.68 3.23 -18.47
C VAL A 50 -13.81 3.10 -19.99
N ASP A 51 -14.65 3.93 -20.61
CA ASP A 51 -14.96 3.87 -22.05
C ASP A 51 -15.35 2.47 -22.55
N GLY A 52 -16.07 1.71 -21.70
CA GLY A 52 -16.49 0.34 -21.99
C GLY A 52 -15.41 -0.73 -21.82
N THR A 53 -14.24 -0.38 -21.30
CA THR A 53 -13.12 -1.30 -21.05
C THR A 53 -12.85 -1.47 -19.55
N PRO A 54 -12.75 -2.71 -19.03
CA PRO A 54 -12.40 -2.93 -17.63
C PRO A 54 -10.99 -2.41 -17.34
N THR A 55 -10.88 -1.56 -16.33
CA THR A 55 -9.64 -0.82 -16.01
C THR A 55 -9.47 -0.77 -14.50
N ILE A 56 -8.27 -1.09 -14.01
CA ILE A 56 -7.91 -0.85 -12.61
C ILE A 56 -7.63 0.65 -12.49
N THR A 57 -8.55 1.39 -11.88
CA THR A 57 -8.48 2.85 -11.82
C THR A 57 -7.77 3.34 -10.57
N LYS A 58 -7.87 2.57 -9.46
CA LYS A 58 -7.38 3.00 -8.17
C LYS A 58 -6.93 1.84 -7.28
N ILE A 59 -5.89 2.08 -6.47
CA ILE A 59 -5.51 1.24 -5.34
C ILE A 59 -5.39 2.10 -4.09
N LYS A 60 -6.15 1.76 -3.05
CA LYS A 60 -6.07 2.44 -1.76
C LYS A 60 -5.33 1.57 -0.75
N LEU A 61 -4.16 2.04 -0.32
CA LEU A 61 -3.39 1.41 0.74
C LEU A 61 -3.84 1.94 2.10
N THR A 62 -4.25 1.04 3.00
CA THR A 62 -4.55 1.37 4.40
C THR A 62 -3.54 0.67 5.30
N THR A 63 -2.69 1.45 5.97
CA THR A 63 -1.55 0.96 6.76
C THR A 63 -1.69 1.30 8.23
N LYS A 64 -1.42 0.32 9.09
CA LYS A 64 -1.23 0.52 10.53
C LYS A 64 0.15 0.02 10.93
N ALA A 65 0.93 0.85 11.63
CA ALA A 65 2.28 0.50 12.08
C ALA A 65 2.48 0.78 13.57
N ASP A 66 3.11 -0.16 14.29
CA ASP A 66 3.58 0.06 15.67
C ASP A 66 5.07 0.38 15.63
N VAL A 67 5.41 1.65 15.88
CA VAL A 67 6.78 2.16 15.84
C VAL A 67 7.01 3.03 17.09
N PRO A 68 7.50 2.44 18.20
CA PRO A 68 7.66 3.16 19.46
C PRO A 68 8.59 4.36 19.34
N GLY A 69 8.14 5.52 19.85
CA GLY A 69 8.97 6.74 19.90
C GLY A 69 9.01 7.56 18.61
N LEU A 70 8.43 7.06 17.51
CA LEU A 70 8.33 7.80 16.27
C LEU A 70 7.18 8.82 16.34
N SER A 71 7.44 10.05 15.88
CA SER A 71 6.40 11.07 15.76
C SER A 71 5.52 10.81 14.54
N ASP A 72 4.22 11.12 14.64
CA ASP A 72 3.30 10.97 13.49
C ASP A 72 3.78 11.77 12.27
N SER A 73 4.26 13.01 12.47
CA SER A 73 4.74 13.84 11.36
C SER A 73 5.92 13.25 10.58
N GLU A 74 6.80 12.52 11.26
CA GLU A 74 7.95 11.85 10.64
C GLU A 74 7.51 10.55 9.99
N PHE A 75 6.65 9.79 10.67
CA PHE A 75 6.00 8.60 10.11
C PHE A 75 5.28 8.90 8.79
N GLN A 76 4.45 9.94 8.73
CA GLN A 76 3.72 10.31 7.51
C GLN A 76 4.66 10.64 6.35
N LYS A 77 5.81 11.28 6.62
CA LYS A 77 6.82 11.57 5.58
C LYS A 77 7.43 10.29 5.02
N ILE A 78 7.85 9.37 5.90
CA ILE A 78 8.45 8.09 5.50
C ILE A 78 7.41 7.24 4.75
N ALA A 79 6.19 7.15 5.27
CA ALA A 79 5.09 6.41 4.67
C ALA A 79 4.74 6.93 3.27
N SER A 80 4.59 8.25 3.10
CA SER A 80 4.32 8.86 1.80
C SER A 80 5.46 8.63 0.80
N ALA A 81 6.72 8.80 1.22
CA ALA A 81 7.86 8.53 0.33
C ALA A 81 7.93 7.06 -0.09
N THR A 82 7.63 6.15 0.84
CA THR A 82 7.58 4.70 0.58
C THR A 82 6.50 4.35 -0.45
N LYS A 83 5.32 5.01 -0.38
CA LYS A 83 4.21 4.80 -1.34
C LYS A 83 4.67 4.97 -2.77
N ASP A 84 5.51 5.97 -3.03
CA ASP A 84 5.96 6.30 -4.37
C ASP A 84 7.19 5.50 -4.82
N ALA A 85 7.96 4.98 -3.86
CA ALA A 85 9.23 4.31 -4.12
C ALA A 85 9.14 2.78 -4.21
N CYS A 86 8.16 2.14 -3.57
CA CYS A 86 8.14 0.67 -3.51
C CYS A 86 8.00 0.03 -4.91
N PRO A 87 8.66 -1.12 -5.18
CA PRO A 87 8.70 -1.72 -6.52
C PRO A 87 7.34 -1.89 -7.19
N VAL A 88 6.32 -2.33 -6.46
CA VAL A 88 4.97 -2.54 -7.02
C VAL A 88 4.28 -1.23 -7.33
N SER A 89 4.39 -0.19 -6.48
CA SER A 89 3.88 1.14 -6.82
C SER A 89 4.51 1.70 -8.09
N ARG A 90 5.83 1.52 -8.26
CA ARG A 90 6.54 1.95 -9.47
C ARG A 90 6.11 1.17 -10.71
N ALA A 91 5.82 -0.12 -10.58
CA ALA A 91 5.30 -0.94 -11.67
C ALA A 91 3.87 -0.55 -12.05
N LEU A 92 3.05 -0.14 -11.07
CA LEU A 92 1.66 0.26 -11.22
C LEU A 92 1.49 1.78 -11.41
N ALA A 93 2.50 2.47 -11.95
CA ALA A 93 2.50 3.94 -12.09
C ALA A 93 1.37 4.52 -12.97
N GLY A 94 0.62 3.68 -13.69
CA GLY A 94 -0.57 4.07 -14.44
C GLY A 94 -1.87 4.07 -13.64
N VAL A 95 -1.84 3.68 -12.37
CA VAL A 95 -3.00 3.58 -11.48
C VAL A 95 -2.94 4.69 -10.42
N ASP A 96 -4.09 5.24 -10.01
CA ASP A 96 -4.13 6.17 -8.89
C ASP A 96 -3.89 5.44 -7.56
N ILE A 97 -2.80 5.75 -6.86
CA ILE A 97 -2.41 5.09 -5.62
C ILE A 97 -2.54 6.07 -4.46
N GLU A 98 -3.54 5.80 -3.60
CA GLU A 98 -3.76 6.53 -2.35
C GLU A 98 -3.19 5.78 -1.15
N LEU A 99 -2.80 6.53 -0.12
CA LEU A 99 -2.34 5.98 1.14
C LEU A 99 -3.07 6.64 2.31
N ASN A 100 -3.57 5.81 3.22
CA ASN A 100 -3.94 6.16 4.57
C ASN A 100 -3.05 5.37 5.53
N ALA A 101 -2.07 6.03 6.14
CA ALA A 101 -1.16 5.41 7.10
C ALA A 101 -1.38 6.00 8.49
N SER A 102 -1.31 5.15 9.52
CA SER A 102 -1.42 5.57 10.91
C SER A 102 -0.49 4.76 11.82
N LEU A 103 -0.03 5.41 12.89
CA LEU A 103 0.62 4.72 14.01
C LEU A 103 -0.43 4.03 14.90
N ALA A 104 -0.03 2.92 15.52
CA ALA A 104 -0.88 2.03 16.32
C ALA A 104 -1.14 2.49 17.75
#